data_AF-A0AAW7APW4-F1
#
_entry.id   AF-A0AAW7APW4-F1
#
_cell.length_a   1.000
_cell.length_b   1.000
_cell.length_c   1.000
_cell.angle_alpha   90.00
_cell.angle_beta   90.00
_cell.angle_gamma   90.00
#
_symmetry.space_group_name_H-M   'P 1'
#
loop_
_entity.id
_entity.type
_entity.pdbx_description
1 polymer ?
#
loop_
_entity_poly.entity_id
_entity_poly.type
_entity_poly.pdbx_seq_one_letter_code
_entity_poly.pdbx_strand_id
1 'polypeptide(L)' 'KKDYKTEDSKSWKAAKKDQKQAEDKNIDTAPTVYIGGEKVEEPYDYDNYKKLIEKNK' A
#
# COMPACT_ATOMS: atom_id res chain seq x y z
N LYS A 1 23.12 -2.17 1.56
CA LYS A 1 22.11 -2.89 2.40
C LYS A 1 22.11 -2.46 3.88
N LYS A 2 22.91 -1.50 4.35
CA LYS A 2 22.84 -1.06 5.77
C LYS A 2 21.77 0.01 6.03
N ASP A 3 21.31 0.72 5.00
CA ASP A 3 20.37 1.84 5.12
C ASP A 3 19.13 1.47 5.95
N TYR A 4 18.43 0.39 5.62
CA TYR A 4 17.22 -0.04 6.34
C TYR A 4 17.45 -0.45 7.81
N LYS A 5 18.70 -0.66 8.24
CA LYS A 5 19.05 -1.03 9.62
C LYS A 5 19.57 0.15 10.45
N THR A 6 19.89 1.27 9.81
CA THR A 6 20.37 2.46 10.48
C THR A 6 19.18 3.33 10.83
N GLU A 7 18.97 3.59 12.12
CA GLU A 7 17.99 4.57 12.57
C GLU A 7 18.25 5.92 11.87
N ASP A 8 17.17 6.64 11.54
CA ASP A 8 17.19 7.90 10.79
C ASP A 8 17.64 7.88 9.33
N SER A 9 17.98 6.71 8.78
CA SER A 9 18.20 6.58 7.33
C SER A 9 16.93 6.91 6.53
N LYS A 10 17.11 7.11 5.22
CA LYS A 10 15.97 7.38 4.33
C LYS A 10 15.02 6.18 4.30
N SER A 11 15.54 4.96 4.23
CA SER A 11 14.71 3.75 4.26
C SER A 11 13.99 3.54 5.59
N TRP A 12 14.63 3.85 6.73
CA TRP A 12 14.02 3.73 8.06
C TRP A 12 12.84 4.70 8.23
N LYS A 13 13.04 5.96 7.84
CA LYS A 13 12.00 7.00 7.89
C LYS A 13 10.85 6.69 6.94
N ALA A 14 11.13 6.17 5.74
CA ALA A 14 10.10 5.75 4.79
C ALA A 14 9.22 4.62 5.38
N ALA A 15 9.83 3.59 5.96
CA ALA A 15 9.07 2.51 6.60
C ALA A 15 8.15 3.02 7.73
N LYS A 16 8.62 3.98 8.55
CA LYS A 16 7.79 4.62 9.58
C LYS A 16 6.65 5.46 9.01
N LYS A 17 6.90 6.14 7.89
CA LYS A 17 5.86 6.90 7.18
C LYS A 17 4.77 5.98 6.63
N ASP A 18 5.15 4.82 6.10
CA ASP A 18 4.20 3.85 5.55
C ASP A 18 3.32 3.24 6.66
N GLN A 19 3.89 2.92 7.83
CA GLN A 19 3.14 2.49 9.02
C GLN A 19 2.09 3.53 9.41
N LYS A 20 2.51 4.79 9.56
CA LYS A 20 1.60 5.89 9.91
C LYS A 20 0.50 6.10 8.87
N GLN A 21 0.82 5.97 7.59
CA GLN A 21 -0.18 6.10 6.53
C GLN A 21 -1.27 5.00 6.61
N ALA A 22 -0.91 3.78 6.99
CA ALA A 22 -1.89 2.71 7.19
C ALA A 22 -2.80 2.99 8.39
N GLU A 23 -2.24 3.49 9.49
CA GLU A 23 -2.99 3.92 10.68
C GLU A 23 -3.94 5.09 10.35
N ASP A 24 -3.43 6.14 9.72
CA ASP A 24 -4.23 7.33 9.34
C ASP A 24 -5.40 6.97 8.39
N LYS A 25 -5.23 5.92 7.59
CA LYS A 25 -6.25 5.41 6.65
C LYS A 25 -7.13 4.31 7.25
N ASN A 26 -6.97 3.95 8.53
CA ASN A 26 -7.71 2.88 9.21
C ASN A 26 -7.67 1.55 8.43
N ILE A 27 -6.48 1.14 7.97
CA ILE A 27 -6.30 -0.13 7.27
C ILE A 27 -6.04 -1.24 8.31
N ASP A 28 -7.09 -1.99 8.64
CA ASP A 28 -7.03 -3.03 9.69
C ASP A 28 -6.44 -4.36 9.21
N THR A 29 -6.51 -4.65 7.91
CA THR A 29 -6.15 -5.96 7.34
C THR A 29 -5.18 -5.81 6.17
N ALA A 30 -4.24 -6.74 6.08
CA ALA A 30 -3.27 -6.84 4.99
C ALA A 30 -3.31 -8.24 4.37
N PRO A 31 -3.12 -8.37 3.04
CA PRO A 31 -2.94 -7.30 2.06
C PRO A 31 -4.26 -6.59 1.69
N THR A 32 -4.21 -5.27 1.55
CA THR A 32 -5.29 -4.44 1.00
C THR A 32 -4.73 -3.56 -0.11
N VAL A 33 -5.44 -3.43 -1.23
CA VAL A 33 -5.01 -2.63 -2.38
C VAL A 33 -6.10 -1.62 -2.77
N TYR A 34 -5.67 -0.43 -3.19
CA TYR A 34 -6.53 0.61 -3.73
C TYR A 34 -6.02 1.08 -5.09
N ILE A 35 -6.92 1.29 -6.06
CA ILE A 35 -6.63 1.83 -7.40
C ILE A 35 -7.58 3.01 -7.63
N GLY A 36 -7.03 4.20 -7.87
CA GLY A 36 -7.85 5.41 -8.07
C GLY A 36 -8.68 5.84 -6.85
N GLY A 37 -8.36 5.32 -5.65
CA GLY A 37 -9.17 5.52 -4.44
C GLY A 37 -10.23 4.45 -4.20
N GLU A 38 -10.49 3.57 -5.17
CA GLU A 38 -11.38 2.41 -5.03
C GLU A 38 -10.62 1.20 -4.47
N LYS A 39 -11.20 0.51 -3.49
CA LYS A 39 -10.62 -0.72 -2.89
C LYS A 39 -10.77 -1.89 -3.88
N VAL A 40 -9.70 -2.66 -4.07
CA VAL A 40 -9.77 -3.93 -4.80
C VAL A 40 -10.47 -4.96 -3.90
N GLU A 41 -11.60 -5.50 -4.33
CA GLU A 41 -12.41 -6.44 -3.54
C GLU A 41 -11.63 -7.71 -3.17
N GLU A 42 -11.06 -8.39 -4.17
CA GLU A 42 -10.18 -9.54 -3.96
C GLU A 42 -8.77 -9.23 -4.48
N PRO A 43 -7.83 -8.88 -3.60
CA PRO A 43 -6.48 -8.49 -3.99
C PRO A 43 -5.63 -9.67 -4.51
N TYR A 44 -6.14 -10.89 -4.48
CA TYR A 44 -5.48 -12.08 -5.01
C TYR A 44 -5.95 -12.48 -6.42
N ASP A 45 -7.05 -11.90 -6.91
CA ASP A 45 -7.57 -12.13 -8.25
C ASP A 45 -7.15 -10.98 -9.18
N TYR A 46 -6.31 -11.31 -10.17
CA TYR A 46 -5.83 -10.36 -11.16
C TYR A 46 -6.95 -9.67 -11.95
N ASP A 47 -8.06 -10.37 -12.23
CA ASP A 47 -9.14 -9.81 -13.04
C ASP A 47 -9.80 -8.60 -12.36
N ASN A 48 -9.81 -8.56 -11.03
CA ASN A 48 -10.33 -7.42 -10.28
C ASN A 48 -9.43 -6.18 -10.37
N TYR A 49 -8.11 -6.36 -10.52
CA TYR A 49 -7.20 -5.25 -10.83
C TYR A 49 -7.45 -4.73 -12.24
N LYS A 50 -7.57 -5.64 -13.21
CA LYS A 50 -7.78 -5.28 -14.61
C LYS A 50 -9.07 -4.47 -14.80
N LYS A 51 -10.18 -4.90 -14.20
CA LYS A 51 -11.46 -4.16 -14.22
C LYS A 51 -11.32 -2.73 -13.70
N LEU A 52 -10.64 -2.55 -12.56
CA LEU A 52 -10.48 -1.23 -11.95
C LEU A 52 -9.53 -0.33 -12.76
N ILE A 53 -8.46 -0.88 -13.33
CA ILE A 53 -7.53 -0.11 -14.17
C ILE A 53 -8.21 0.32 -15.49
N GLU A 54 -8.98 -0.56 -16.12
CA GLU A 54 -9.70 -0.24 -17.35
C GLU A 54 -10.82 0.77 -17.12
N LYS A 55 -11.49 0.75 -15.96
CA LYS A 55 -12.49 1.75 -15.57
C LYS A 55 -11.91 3.14 -15.34
N ASN A 56 -10.63 3.23 -14.94
CA ASN A 56 -9.94 4.49 -14.63
C ASN A 56 -9.09 5.03 -15.81
N LYS A 57 -9.19 4.43 -17.01
CA LYS A 57 -8.61 4.96 -18.24
C LYS A 57 -9.51 6.01 -18.88
#